data_AF-A0A5D3C9T4-F1
#
_entry.id   AF-A0A5D3C9T4-F1
#
_cell.length_a   1.000
_cell.length_b   1.000
_cell.length_c   1.000
_cell.angle_alpha   90.00
_cell.angle_beta   90.00
_cell.angle_gamma   90.00
#
_symmetry.space_group_name_H-M   'P 1'
#
loop_
_entity.id
_entity.type
_entity.pdbx_description
1 polymer ?
#
loop_
_entity_poly.entity_id
_entity_poly.type
_entity_poly.pdbx_seq_one_letter_code
_entity_poly.pdbx_strand_id
1 'polypeptide(L)'
;MNFRSLSAVAGLALAVIFSWKLLRPPSGHRRRQPKRQSSSAGNSDIGTSSNSQLITSAIVSPSDDAGAQKPTLEQIIRQKLGGGRKVTCRLLGIILEERSPEELQAVNQATVRSSVVDVLLELTNYCDLYLMERVFDEESERKVIVALEDAGVFASGGLIKDKVLFCSTENGRTSFVRQLEPDWHIDSDPEIISQLARFITCQLHISQVKPERMASNVFTSASLEHFFQCNMTETHQKMISPFQLSDKKKNAGFCLIAL
;
A
#
# COMPACT_ATOMS: atom_id res chain seq x y z
N MET A 1 -31.53 20.09 -46.21
CA MET A 1 -30.16 19.98 -45.67
C MET A 1 -29.55 18.68 -46.16
N ASN A 2 -28.39 18.72 -46.80
CA ASN A 2 -27.88 17.66 -47.67
C ASN A 2 -27.11 16.59 -46.88
N PHE A 3 -27.65 15.37 -46.78
CA PHE A 3 -26.99 14.21 -46.17
C PHE A 3 -25.67 13.79 -46.86
N ARG A 4 -25.37 14.34 -48.04
CA ARG A 4 -24.15 14.08 -48.81
C ARG A 4 -22.90 14.77 -48.25
N SER A 5 -23.04 15.81 -47.40
CA SER A 5 -21.88 16.51 -46.83
C SER A 5 -21.37 15.88 -45.54
N LEU A 6 -22.23 15.22 -44.75
CA LEU A 6 -21.85 14.59 -43.49
C LEU A 6 -20.95 13.36 -43.67
N SER A 7 -21.16 12.57 -44.73
CA SER A 7 -20.32 11.41 -45.03
C SER A 7 -18.89 11.80 -45.45
N ALA A 8 -18.74 12.93 -46.15
CA ALA A 8 -17.43 13.42 -46.62
C ALA A 8 -16.56 13.91 -45.46
N VAL A 9 -17.15 14.56 -44.45
CA VAL A 9 -16.43 15.07 -43.27
C VAL A 9 -16.00 13.92 -42.35
N ALA A 10 -16.85 12.91 -42.17
CA ALA A 10 -16.50 11.72 -41.38
C ALA A 10 -15.35 10.91 -42.01
N GLY A 11 -15.33 10.79 -43.35
CA GLY A 11 -14.23 10.13 -44.07
C GLY A 11 -12.89 10.85 -43.93
N LEU A 12 -12.89 12.19 -43.97
CA LEU A 12 -11.67 13.00 -43.81
C LEU A 12 -11.05 12.83 -42.41
N ALA A 13 -11.86 12.79 -41.36
CA ALA A 13 -11.39 12.64 -39.98
C ALA A 13 -10.69 11.30 -39.75
N LEU A 14 -11.23 10.21 -40.28
CA LEU A 14 -10.62 8.87 -40.15
C LEU A 14 -9.30 8.76 -40.94
N ALA A 15 -9.21 9.39 -42.11
CA ALA A 15 -7.98 9.40 -42.92
C ALA A 15 -6.83 10.15 -42.21
N VAL A 16 -7.12 11.26 -41.52
CA VAL A 16 -6.12 12.01 -40.74
C VAL A 16 -5.61 11.18 -39.55
N ILE A 17 -6.51 10.52 -38.80
CA ILE A 17 -6.13 9.69 -37.65
C ILE A 17 -5.27 8.49 -38.08
N PHE A 18 -5.62 7.81 -39.18
CA PHE A 18 -4.83 6.69 -39.69
C PHE A 18 -3.46 7.12 -40.21
N SER A 19 -3.40 8.26 -40.92
CA SER A 19 -2.12 8.83 -41.39
C SER A 19 -1.23 9.23 -40.22
N TRP A 20 -1.79 9.73 -39.12
CA TRP A 20 -1.02 10.07 -37.92
C TRP A 20 -0.51 8.85 -37.15
N LYS A 21 -1.24 7.73 -37.18
CA LYS A 21 -0.79 6.46 -36.60
C LYS A 21 0.36 5.82 -37.40
N LEU A 22 0.39 6.01 -38.71
CA LEU A 22 1.45 5.46 -39.59
C LEU A 22 2.75 6.29 -39.54
N LEU A 23 2.67 7.57 -39.17
CA LEU A 23 3.83 8.47 -39.09
C LEU A 23 4.52 8.48 -37.71
N ARG A 24 4.04 7.73 -36.72
CA ARG A 24 4.69 7.65 -35.41
C ARG A 24 5.88 6.68 -35.48
N PRO A 25 7.13 7.16 -35.36
CA PRO A 25 8.30 6.28 -35.40
C PRO A 25 8.29 5.32 -34.20
N PRO A 26 8.86 4.10 -34.36
CA PRO A 26 8.89 3.12 -33.29
C PRO A 26 9.77 3.68 -32.16
N SER A 27 9.17 3.94 -31.00
CA SER A 27 9.89 4.20 -29.76
C SER A 27 10.64 2.93 -29.36
N GLY A 28 11.88 2.85 -29.85
CA GLY A 28 12.78 1.73 -29.64
C GLY A 28 12.99 1.44 -28.16
N HIS A 29 12.85 0.16 -27.81
CA HIS A 29 13.32 -0.41 -26.56
C HIS A 29 14.82 -0.16 -26.39
N ARG A 30 15.21 0.63 -25.39
CA ARG A 30 16.59 0.65 -24.89
C ARG A 30 16.69 -0.17 -23.62
N ARG A 31 16.93 -1.47 -23.80
CA ARG A 31 17.33 -2.41 -22.75
C ARG A 31 18.87 -2.40 -22.61
N ARG A 32 19.35 -2.43 -21.36
CA ARG A 32 20.68 -2.88 -20.87
C ARG A 32 21.87 -1.90 -21.10
N GLN A 33 22.86 -1.73 -20.21
CA GLN A 33 23.25 -2.34 -18.92
C GLN A 33 24.41 -1.48 -18.26
N PRO A 34 24.96 -1.85 -17.07
CA PRO A 34 25.65 -0.98 -16.10
C PRO A 34 27.19 -1.00 -16.15
N LYS A 35 27.87 -0.06 -15.45
CA LYS A 35 29.22 -0.31 -14.85
C LYS A 35 29.70 0.73 -13.81
N ARG A 36 30.03 0.20 -12.61
CA ARG A 36 31.13 0.47 -11.64
C ARG A 36 31.57 1.89 -11.20
N GLN A 37 31.52 2.07 -9.87
CA GLN A 37 32.62 2.35 -8.90
C GLN A 37 33.86 3.16 -9.33
N SER A 38 34.18 4.23 -8.57
CA SER A 38 35.37 4.29 -7.68
C SER A 38 35.56 5.67 -6.97
N SER A 39 35.53 5.63 -5.63
CA SER A 39 36.41 6.27 -4.61
C SER A 39 37.09 7.65 -4.80
N SER A 40 36.93 8.47 -3.74
CA SER A 40 37.96 9.04 -2.82
C SER A 40 38.37 10.54 -2.87
N ALA A 41 38.64 11.02 -1.63
CA ALA A 41 39.31 12.24 -1.16
C ALA A 41 38.53 13.56 -1.33
N GLY A 42 38.42 14.45 -0.34
CA GLY A 42 39.14 14.64 0.93
C GLY A 42 39.45 16.14 1.06
N ASN A 43 38.99 16.78 2.13
CA ASN A 43 39.76 17.78 2.88
C ASN A 43 38.99 18.24 4.12
N SER A 44 39.70 18.13 5.24
CA SER A 44 39.53 18.82 6.51
C SER A 44 39.89 20.30 6.36
N ASP A 45 39.25 21.17 7.14
CA ASP A 45 39.99 22.23 7.84
C ASP A 45 39.28 22.74 9.09
N ILE A 46 40.12 23.23 10.00
CA ILE A 46 39.95 23.40 11.45
C ILE A 46 39.82 24.89 11.81
N GLY A 47 39.11 25.17 12.91
CA GLY A 47 39.35 26.33 13.79
C GLY A 47 38.37 27.50 13.65
N THR A 48 38.04 28.31 14.65
CA THR A 48 38.36 28.39 16.09
C THR A 48 37.38 29.43 16.68
N SER A 49 36.82 29.12 17.84
CA SER A 49 36.38 29.98 18.97
C SER A 49 36.03 31.46 18.74
N SER A 50 34.85 31.88 19.22
CA SER A 50 34.73 33.02 20.15
C SER A 50 33.35 33.05 20.84
N ASN A 51 33.40 33.30 22.14
CA ASN A 51 32.33 33.31 23.12
C ASN A 51 31.95 34.76 23.44
N SER A 52 30.67 35.10 23.53
CA SER A 52 30.21 36.22 24.38
C SER A 52 28.71 36.17 24.60
N GLN A 53 28.38 36.07 25.88
CA GLN A 53 27.07 36.07 26.52
C GLN A 53 26.27 37.35 26.22
N LEU A 54 24.94 37.25 26.23
CA LEU A 54 24.08 38.18 26.97
C LEU A 54 22.67 37.61 27.17
N ILE A 55 22.20 37.85 28.38
CA ILE A 55 21.07 37.32 29.12
C ILE A 55 19.79 38.02 28.63
N THR A 56 18.67 37.32 28.47
CA THR A 56 17.35 37.78 28.94
C THR A 56 16.38 36.59 29.07
N SER A 57 15.77 36.56 30.24
CA SER A 57 14.76 35.69 30.82
C SER A 57 13.50 35.43 29.97
N ALA A 58 13.11 34.16 29.88
CA ALA A 58 11.70 33.76 29.89
C ALA A 58 11.57 32.40 30.60
N ILE A 59 10.97 32.46 31.77
CA ILE A 59 10.49 31.33 32.55
C ILE A 59 9.35 30.70 31.76
N VAL A 60 9.51 29.46 31.31
CA VAL A 60 8.42 28.52 31.10
C VAL A 60 8.85 27.20 31.73
N SER A 61 8.23 26.90 32.86
CA SER A 61 8.39 25.66 33.60
C SER A 61 8.10 24.43 32.71
N PRO A 62 8.81 23.30 32.92
CA PRO A 62 8.36 22.03 32.38
C PRO A 62 7.18 21.57 33.22
N SER A 63 5.97 21.64 32.67
CA SER A 63 4.84 20.92 33.23
C SER A 63 4.94 19.48 32.75
N ASP A 64 5.52 18.64 33.61
CA ASP A 64 5.34 17.20 33.60
C ASP A 64 3.86 16.89 33.83
N ASP A 65 3.12 16.70 32.73
CA ASP A 65 1.92 15.88 32.72
C ASP A 65 2.15 14.79 31.68
N ALA A 66 2.65 13.64 32.13
CA ALA A 66 2.77 12.43 31.33
C ALA A 66 1.39 11.79 31.11
N GLY A 67 0.41 12.58 30.66
CA GLY A 67 -0.77 12.07 30.01
C GLY A 67 -0.35 11.52 28.67
N ALA A 68 -0.23 10.20 28.54
CA ALA A 68 0.10 9.53 27.28
C ALA A 68 -0.87 10.01 26.19
N GLN A 69 -0.42 10.93 25.33
CA GLN A 69 -1.21 11.40 24.20
C GLN A 69 -1.52 10.19 23.32
N LYS A 70 -2.80 9.99 23.00
CA LYS A 70 -3.23 8.92 22.09
C LYS A 70 -2.47 9.12 20.76
N PRO A 71 -1.81 8.09 20.22
CA PRO A 71 -1.05 8.24 18.99
C PRO A 71 -1.96 8.71 17.86
N THR A 72 -1.41 9.58 17.00
CA THR A 72 -2.13 10.05 15.80
C THR A 72 -2.31 8.89 14.81
N LEU A 73 -3.26 8.99 13.89
CA LEU A 73 -3.49 7.97 12.87
C LEU A 73 -2.22 7.68 12.04
N GLU A 74 -1.47 8.74 11.68
CA GLU A 74 -0.18 8.63 11.02
C GLU A 74 0.81 7.78 11.82
N GLN A 75 0.94 8.04 13.13
CA GLN A 75 1.84 7.28 14.00
C GLN A 75 1.42 5.81 14.10
N ILE A 76 0.11 5.55 14.17
CA ILE A 76 -0.42 4.18 14.20
C ILE A 76 -0.12 3.46 12.90
N ILE A 77 -0.34 4.09 11.73
CA ILE A 77 -0.04 3.49 10.42
C ILE A 77 1.45 3.18 10.29
N ARG A 78 2.32 4.13 10.65
CA ARG A 78 3.79 3.94 10.67
C ARG A 78 4.20 2.75 11.52
N GLN A 79 3.64 2.64 12.72
CA GLN A 79 3.93 1.56 13.65
C GLN A 79 3.41 0.23 13.12
N LYS A 80 2.16 0.16 12.68
CA LYS A 80 1.50 -1.08 12.22
C LYS A 80 2.13 -1.62 10.95
N LEU A 81 2.49 -0.76 10.00
CA LEU A 81 3.09 -1.19 8.74
C LEU A 81 4.57 -1.57 8.89
N GLY A 82 5.22 -1.23 10.01
CA GLY A 82 6.58 -1.69 10.33
C GLY A 82 7.63 -1.26 9.30
N GLY A 83 7.42 -0.12 8.62
CA GLY A 83 8.28 0.35 7.53
C GLY A 83 7.90 -0.15 6.13
N GLY A 84 6.83 -0.94 5.99
CA GLY A 84 6.27 -1.30 4.68
C GLY A 84 5.85 -0.07 3.89
N ARG A 85 6.31 0.03 2.64
CA ARG A 85 6.15 1.20 1.77
C ARG A 85 5.22 0.96 0.60
N LYS A 86 4.89 -0.28 0.27
CA LYS A 86 3.94 -0.61 -0.80
C LYS A 86 2.81 -1.49 -0.26
N VAL A 87 1.57 -1.07 -0.49
CA VAL A 87 0.37 -1.72 0.03
C VAL A 87 -0.60 -2.00 -1.11
N THR A 88 -1.18 -3.18 -1.11
CA THR A 88 -2.30 -3.54 -1.99
C THR A 88 -3.53 -3.83 -1.15
N CYS A 89 -4.71 -3.38 -1.58
CA CYS A 89 -5.95 -3.54 -0.84
C CYS A 89 -7.12 -3.88 -1.77
N ARG A 90 -7.91 -4.89 -1.38
CA ARG A 90 -9.18 -5.20 -2.02
C ARG A 90 -10.23 -4.11 -1.73
N LEU A 91 -11.11 -3.84 -2.70
CA LEU A 91 -12.16 -2.82 -2.56
C LEU A 91 -13.42 -3.36 -1.87
N LEU A 92 -14.01 -4.44 -2.39
CA LEU A 92 -15.31 -4.96 -1.95
C LEU A 92 -15.25 -5.49 -0.51
N GLY A 93 -16.23 -5.06 0.30
CA GLY A 93 -16.39 -5.42 1.70
C GLY A 93 -15.33 -4.84 2.64
N ILE A 94 -14.38 -4.04 2.12
CA ILE A 94 -13.34 -3.36 2.91
C ILE A 94 -13.52 -1.85 2.78
N ILE A 95 -13.43 -1.35 1.56
CA ILE A 95 -13.56 0.07 1.20
C ILE A 95 -14.98 0.38 0.72
N LEU A 96 -15.55 -0.53 -0.06
CA LEU A 96 -16.92 -0.45 -0.54
C LEU A 96 -17.86 -1.23 0.39
N GLU A 97 -19.11 -0.78 0.48
CA GLU A 97 -20.17 -1.50 1.21
C GLU A 97 -20.53 -2.82 0.52
N GLU A 98 -20.51 -2.85 -0.82
CA GLU A 98 -20.75 -4.03 -1.63
C GLU A 98 -19.67 -5.10 -1.37
N ARG A 99 -20.08 -6.37 -1.23
CA ARG A 99 -19.19 -7.46 -0.79
C ARG A 99 -18.82 -8.44 -1.89
N SER A 100 -19.53 -8.40 -3.01
CA SER A 100 -19.36 -9.32 -4.14
C SER A 100 -19.47 -8.59 -5.48
N PRO A 101 -18.81 -9.09 -6.54
CA PRO A 101 -18.94 -8.51 -7.88
C PRO A 101 -20.39 -8.57 -8.40
N GLU A 102 -21.17 -9.56 -7.97
CA GLU A 102 -22.60 -9.67 -8.27
C GLU A 102 -23.40 -8.53 -7.64
N GLU A 103 -23.15 -8.20 -6.37
CA GLU A 103 -23.77 -7.05 -5.71
C GLU A 103 -23.39 -5.73 -6.40
N LEU A 104 -22.11 -5.57 -6.74
CA LEU A 104 -21.60 -4.38 -7.43
C LEU A 104 -22.28 -4.17 -8.79
N GLN A 105 -22.53 -5.25 -9.53
CA GLN A 105 -23.23 -5.18 -10.82
C GLN A 105 -24.71 -4.78 -10.63
N ALA A 106 -25.35 -5.30 -9.58
CA ALA A 106 -26.78 -5.09 -9.31
C ALA A 106 -27.12 -3.68 -8.80
N VAL A 107 -26.20 -3.00 -8.12
CA VAL A 107 -26.44 -1.63 -7.62
C VAL A 107 -26.34 -0.58 -8.73
N ASN A 108 -27.07 0.52 -8.59
CA ASN A 108 -26.96 1.66 -9.51
C ASN A 108 -25.66 2.45 -9.31
N GLN A 109 -25.18 2.51 -8.07
CA GLN A 109 -23.97 3.23 -7.66
C GLN A 109 -23.29 2.44 -6.55
N ALA A 110 -21.96 2.38 -6.59
CA ALA A 110 -21.18 1.81 -5.49
C ALA A 110 -21.11 2.81 -4.32
N THR A 111 -20.91 2.31 -3.11
CA THR A 111 -20.85 3.17 -1.91
C THR A 111 -19.54 2.96 -1.16
N VAL A 112 -18.76 4.03 -0.99
CA VAL A 112 -17.57 4.02 -0.13
C VAL A 112 -17.98 4.12 1.33
N ARG A 113 -17.41 3.25 2.17
CA ARG A 113 -17.61 3.26 3.63
C ARG A 113 -16.97 4.53 4.20
N SER A 114 -17.76 5.41 4.80
CA SER A 114 -17.25 6.69 5.34
C SER A 114 -16.18 6.48 6.41
N SER A 115 -16.25 5.40 7.18
CA SER A 115 -15.30 5.07 8.25
C SER A 115 -13.87 4.79 7.76
N VAL A 116 -13.67 4.50 6.47
CA VAL A 116 -12.34 4.16 5.94
C VAL A 116 -11.63 5.32 5.26
N VAL A 117 -12.32 6.42 4.96
CA VAL A 117 -11.79 7.51 4.10
C VAL A 117 -10.53 8.11 4.72
N ASP A 118 -10.56 8.47 6.00
CA ASP A 118 -9.41 9.04 6.72
C ASP A 118 -8.21 8.07 6.73
N VAL A 119 -8.49 6.76 6.86
CA VAL A 119 -7.46 5.72 6.84
C VAL A 119 -6.84 5.59 5.45
N LEU A 120 -7.63 5.65 4.38
CA LEU A 120 -7.12 5.58 3.01
C LEU A 120 -6.27 6.78 2.64
N LEU A 121 -6.68 7.99 3.04
CA LEU A 121 -5.92 9.20 2.78
C LEU A 121 -4.58 9.18 3.54
N GLU A 122 -4.60 8.77 4.81
CA GLU A 122 -3.37 8.66 5.60
C GLU A 122 -2.44 7.54 5.08
N LEU A 123 -3.00 6.40 4.67
CA LEU A 123 -2.23 5.35 3.99
C LEU A 123 -1.57 5.89 2.73
N THR A 124 -2.29 6.65 1.91
CA THR A 124 -1.75 7.22 0.67
C THR A 124 -0.62 8.22 0.93
N ASN A 125 -0.70 8.99 2.02
CA ASN A 125 0.38 9.89 2.44
C ASN A 125 1.65 9.12 2.86
N TYR A 126 1.48 7.94 3.47
CA TYR A 126 2.59 7.18 4.02
C TYR A 126 3.22 6.19 3.03
N CYS A 127 2.41 5.51 2.22
CA CYS A 127 2.81 4.37 1.39
C CYS A 127 2.27 4.45 -0.05
N ASP A 128 2.92 3.69 -0.94
CA ASP A 128 2.48 3.45 -2.31
C ASP A 128 1.29 2.47 -2.31
N LEU A 129 0.08 3.01 -2.19
CA LEU A 129 -1.18 2.26 -2.12
C LEU A 129 -1.74 1.96 -3.52
N TYR A 130 -2.12 0.70 -3.73
CA TYR A 130 -2.90 0.24 -4.88
C TYR A 130 -4.20 -0.39 -4.40
N LEU A 131 -5.31 0.02 -5.02
CA LEU A 131 -6.62 -0.61 -4.83
C LEU A 131 -6.87 -1.57 -5.97
N MET A 132 -7.53 -2.69 -5.69
CA MET A 132 -7.82 -3.65 -6.75
C MET A 132 -9.11 -4.41 -6.51
N GLU A 133 -9.79 -4.77 -7.61
CA GLU A 133 -11.01 -5.55 -7.53
C GLU A 133 -11.26 -6.42 -8.75
N ARG A 134 -12.03 -7.50 -8.54
CA ARG A 134 -12.63 -8.27 -9.61
C ARG A 134 -13.98 -7.67 -10.02
N VAL A 135 -14.18 -7.44 -11.31
CA VAL A 135 -15.41 -6.86 -11.89
C VAL A 135 -15.85 -7.68 -13.11
N PHE A 136 -17.14 -7.62 -13.45
CA PHE A 136 -17.69 -8.33 -14.61
C PHE A 136 -17.79 -7.48 -15.87
N ASP A 137 -17.83 -6.17 -15.73
CA ASP A 137 -18.08 -5.23 -16.81
C ASP A 137 -17.47 -3.85 -16.49
N GLU A 138 -17.29 -3.07 -17.55
CA GLU A 138 -16.75 -1.70 -17.48
C GLU A 138 -17.69 -0.74 -16.73
N GLU A 139 -19.00 -1.04 -16.68
CA GLU A 139 -19.95 -0.22 -15.94
C GLU A 139 -19.68 -0.28 -14.43
N SER A 140 -19.39 -1.48 -13.92
CA SER A 140 -18.99 -1.74 -12.55
C SER A 140 -17.66 -1.04 -12.20
N GLU A 141 -16.69 -1.04 -13.11
CA GLU A 141 -15.46 -0.23 -12.95
C GLU A 141 -15.80 1.25 -12.77
N ARG A 142 -16.70 1.76 -13.64
CA ARG A 142 -17.13 3.16 -13.59
C ARG A 142 -17.82 3.50 -12.28
N LYS A 143 -18.69 2.61 -11.76
CA LYS A 143 -19.37 2.79 -10.46
C LYS A 143 -18.35 2.92 -9.32
N VAL A 144 -17.34 2.07 -9.28
CA VAL A 144 -16.26 2.13 -8.27
C VAL A 144 -15.50 3.45 -8.36
N ILE A 145 -15.08 3.82 -9.56
CA ILE A 145 -14.32 5.04 -9.79
C ILE A 145 -15.10 6.30 -9.38
N VAL A 146 -16.37 6.39 -9.76
CA VAL A 146 -17.24 7.51 -9.37
C VAL A 146 -17.41 7.55 -7.86
N ALA A 147 -17.66 6.42 -7.20
CA ALA A 147 -17.82 6.37 -5.75
C ALA A 147 -16.57 6.83 -4.99
N LEU A 148 -15.36 6.44 -5.45
CA LEU A 148 -14.10 6.90 -4.87
C LEU A 148 -13.87 8.40 -5.10
N GLU A 149 -14.27 8.92 -6.26
CA GLU A 149 -14.20 10.34 -6.62
C GLU A 149 -15.14 11.17 -5.73
N ASP A 150 -16.40 10.76 -5.60
CA ASP A 150 -17.41 11.40 -4.77
C ASP A 150 -17.05 11.36 -3.28
N ALA A 151 -16.37 10.31 -2.83
CA ALA A 151 -15.83 10.20 -1.47
C ALA A 151 -14.56 11.05 -1.23
N GLY A 152 -14.05 11.75 -2.24
CA GLY A 152 -12.87 12.61 -2.13
C GLY A 152 -11.55 11.85 -2.04
N VAL A 153 -11.53 10.54 -2.34
CA VAL A 153 -10.32 9.70 -2.25
C VAL A 153 -9.24 10.16 -3.24
N PHE A 154 -9.64 10.76 -4.37
CA PHE A 154 -8.74 11.30 -5.40
C PHE A 154 -8.43 12.81 -5.26
N ALA A 155 -8.80 13.44 -4.14
CA ALA A 155 -8.50 14.85 -3.90
C ALA A 155 -6.97 15.11 -3.82
N SER A 156 -6.54 16.37 -3.73
CA SER A 156 -5.11 16.71 -3.62
C SER A 156 -4.46 16.04 -2.41
N GLY A 157 -3.39 15.26 -2.63
CA GLY A 157 -2.75 14.44 -1.60
C GLY A 157 -3.40 13.06 -1.40
N GLY A 158 -4.47 12.75 -2.12
CA GLY A 158 -5.15 11.46 -2.15
C GLY A 158 -4.59 10.48 -3.17
N LEU A 159 -5.34 9.41 -3.40
CA LEU A 159 -4.94 8.29 -4.26
C LEU A 159 -4.86 8.73 -5.73
N ILE A 160 -3.89 8.18 -6.47
CA ILE A 160 -3.83 8.37 -7.92
C ILE A 160 -4.79 7.38 -8.57
N LYS A 161 -5.69 7.88 -9.44
CA LYS A 161 -6.71 7.07 -10.13
C LYS A 161 -6.14 5.84 -10.87
N ASP A 162 -4.96 5.98 -11.47
CA ASP A 162 -4.25 4.89 -12.17
C ASP A 162 -3.76 3.76 -11.25
N LYS A 163 -3.87 3.92 -9.92
CA LYS A 163 -3.56 2.87 -8.93
C LYS A 163 -4.80 2.09 -8.47
N VAL A 164 -5.94 2.31 -9.12
CA VAL A 164 -7.14 1.47 -8.98
C VAL A 164 -7.15 0.48 -10.14
N LEU A 165 -6.93 -0.80 -9.83
CA LEU A 165 -6.72 -1.86 -10.81
C LEU A 165 -7.90 -2.82 -10.86
N PHE A 166 -8.40 -3.10 -12.07
CA PHE A 166 -9.53 -4.01 -12.27
C PHE A 166 -9.10 -5.27 -13.02
N CYS A 167 -9.73 -6.39 -12.69
CA CYS A 167 -9.54 -7.67 -13.38
C CYS A 167 -10.84 -8.45 -13.46
N SER A 168 -10.95 -9.41 -14.39
CA SER A 168 -12.18 -10.21 -14.54
C SER A 168 -12.18 -11.51 -13.73
N THR A 169 -11.04 -11.88 -13.15
CA THR A 169 -10.84 -13.17 -12.45
C THR A 169 -10.08 -12.99 -11.14
N GLU A 170 -10.32 -13.86 -10.17
CA GLU A 170 -9.58 -13.88 -8.89
C GLU A 170 -8.09 -14.12 -9.12
N ASN A 171 -7.74 -15.01 -10.06
CA ASN A 171 -6.36 -15.22 -10.48
C ASN A 171 -5.71 -13.93 -11.02
N GLY A 172 -6.48 -13.06 -11.66
CA GLY A 172 -6.03 -11.72 -12.07
C GLY A 172 -5.61 -10.87 -10.87
N ARG A 173 -6.40 -10.86 -9.79
CA ARG A 173 -6.09 -10.16 -8.54
C ARG A 173 -4.81 -10.71 -7.91
N THR A 174 -4.69 -12.03 -7.76
CA THR A 174 -3.46 -12.68 -7.28
C THR A 174 -2.24 -12.34 -8.16
N SER A 175 -2.44 -12.26 -9.48
CA SER A 175 -1.38 -11.89 -10.43
C SER A 175 -0.91 -10.44 -10.23
N PHE A 176 -1.82 -9.48 -10.04
CA PHE A 176 -1.46 -8.10 -9.72
C PHE A 176 -0.64 -8.01 -8.45
N VAL A 177 -1.10 -8.66 -7.37
CA VAL A 177 -0.39 -8.65 -6.09
C VAL A 177 1.04 -9.20 -6.23
N ARG A 178 1.20 -10.33 -6.93
CA ARG A 178 2.51 -10.93 -7.15
C ARG A 178 3.45 -10.09 -8.01
N GLN A 179 2.92 -9.35 -8.99
CA GLN A 179 3.73 -8.49 -9.86
C GLN A 179 4.10 -7.16 -9.19
N LEU A 180 3.20 -6.63 -8.35
CA LEU A 180 3.46 -5.41 -7.59
C LEU A 180 4.47 -5.65 -6.46
N GLU A 181 4.58 -6.88 -5.96
CA GLU A 181 5.45 -7.26 -4.83
C GLU A 181 5.28 -6.28 -3.65
N PRO A 182 4.07 -6.15 -3.08
CA PRO A 182 3.84 -5.26 -1.97
C PRO A 182 4.42 -5.82 -0.66
N ASP A 183 4.74 -4.92 0.26
CA ASP A 183 5.11 -5.29 1.63
C ASP A 183 3.88 -5.79 2.40
N TRP A 184 2.71 -5.19 2.11
CA TRP A 184 1.42 -5.52 2.71
C TRP A 184 0.35 -5.82 1.66
N HIS A 185 -0.43 -6.86 1.91
CA HIS A 185 -1.66 -7.15 1.19
C HIS A 185 -2.87 -7.23 2.13
N ILE A 186 -3.96 -6.56 1.77
CA ILE A 186 -5.21 -6.51 2.54
C ILE A 186 -6.32 -7.12 1.68
N ASP A 187 -6.95 -8.20 2.16
CA ASP A 187 -8.07 -8.88 1.48
C ASP A 187 -9.02 -9.50 2.52
N SER A 188 -10.26 -9.74 2.12
CA SER A 188 -11.28 -10.45 2.90
C SER A 188 -11.38 -11.93 2.51
N ASP A 189 -10.83 -12.32 1.36
CA ASP A 189 -10.84 -13.68 0.84
C ASP A 189 -9.74 -14.54 1.46
N PRO A 190 -10.10 -15.57 2.27
CA PRO A 190 -9.11 -16.42 2.93
C PRO A 190 -8.31 -17.28 1.94
N GLU A 191 -8.85 -17.58 0.76
CA GLU A 191 -8.15 -18.37 -0.24
C GLU A 191 -7.00 -17.56 -0.86
N ILE A 192 -7.27 -16.30 -1.23
CA ILE A 192 -6.26 -15.37 -1.73
C ILE A 192 -5.15 -15.13 -0.70
N ILE A 193 -5.53 -14.88 0.56
CA ILE A 193 -4.58 -14.69 1.67
C ILE A 193 -3.67 -15.93 1.84
N SER A 194 -4.25 -17.13 1.78
CA SER A 194 -3.49 -18.39 1.90
C SER A 194 -2.53 -18.60 0.72
N GLN A 195 -3.00 -18.33 -0.51
CA GLN A 195 -2.19 -18.47 -1.72
C GLN A 195 -0.99 -17.50 -1.73
N LEU A 196 -1.19 -16.28 -1.23
CA LEU A 196 -0.21 -15.20 -1.22
C LEU A 196 0.76 -15.22 -0.03
N ALA A 197 0.47 -16.00 1.02
CA ALA A 197 1.25 -16.00 2.27
C ALA A 197 2.74 -16.29 2.12
N ARG A 198 3.16 -16.99 1.07
CA ARG A 198 4.59 -17.26 0.80
C ARG A 198 5.30 -16.18 0.00
N PHE A 199 4.56 -15.23 -0.57
CA PHE A 199 5.09 -14.20 -1.46
C PHE A 199 5.10 -12.81 -0.80
N ILE A 200 4.26 -12.58 0.21
CA ILE A 200 4.05 -11.27 0.83
C ILE A 200 4.55 -11.26 2.27
N THR A 201 5.27 -10.20 2.64
CA THR A 201 5.89 -10.07 3.97
C THR A 201 4.86 -10.02 5.08
N CYS A 202 3.80 -9.23 4.91
CA CYS A 202 2.71 -9.09 5.87
C CYS A 202 1.35 -9.07 5.15
N GLN A 203 0.34 -9.68 5.75
CA GLN A 203 -1.02 -9.65 5.21
C GLN A 203 -2.02 -9.28 6.29
N LEU A 204 -3.06 -8.55 5.92
CA LEU A 204 -4.21 -8.28 6.79
C LEU A 204 -5.44 -8.95 6.19
N HIS A 205 -5.94 -9.98 6.88
CA HIS A 205 -7.21 -10.61 6.57
C HIS A 205 -8.35 -9.89 7.28
N ILE A 206 -9.28 -9.33 6.51
CA ILE A 206 -10.49 -8.70 7.06
C ILE A 206 -11.59 -9.75 7.17
N SER A 207 -11.97 -10.09 8.40
CA SER A 207 -13.00 -11.10 8.69
C SER A 207 -13.72 -10.81 10.00
N GLN A 208 -15.04 -10.97 9.99
CA GLN A 208 -15.88 -10.92 11.21
C GLN A 208 -15.72 -12.19 12.06
N VAL A 209 -15.29 -13.30 11.45
CA VAL A 209 -15.11 -14.58 12.11
C VAL A 209 -13.62 -14.82 12.32
N LYS A 210 -13.24 -15.18 13.55
CA LYS A 210 -11.84 -15.48 13.86
C LYS A 210 -11.43 -16.79 13.15
N PRO A 211 -10.44 -16.75 12.25
CA PRO A 211 -9.95 -17.95 11.57
C PRO A 211 -9.23 -18.87 12.55
N GLU A 212 -9.41 -20.19 12.41
CA GLU A 212 -8.85 -21.18 13.34
C GLU A 212 -7.32 -21.25 13.30
N ARG A 213 -6.72 -21.07 12.11
CA ARG A 213 -5.27 -21.08 11.93
C ARG A 213 -4.88 -20.21 10.74
N MET A 214 -3.96 -19.29 10.95
CA MET A 214 -3.35 -18.48 9.88
C MET A 214 -1.83 -18.61 9.92
N ALA A 215 -1.18 -18.29 8.80
CA ALA A 215 0.28 -18.18 8.73
C ALA A 215 0.76 -17.03 9.63
N SER A 216 2.02 -17.09 10.09
CA SER A 216 2.56 -16.14 11.07
C SER A 216 2.67 -14.70 10.56
N ASN A 217 2.64 -14.50 9.24
CA ASN A 217 2.64 -13.21 8.58
C ASN A 217 1.23 -12.67 8.28
N VAL A 218 0.18 -13.33 8.76
CA VAL A 218 -1.21 -12.90 8.54
C VAL A 218 -1.80 -12.39 9.84
N PHE A 219 -2.19 -11.13 9.82
CA PHE A 219 -2.96 -10.45 10.86
C PHE A 219 -4.44 -10.53 10.52
N THR A 220 -5.30 -10.48 11.54
CA THR A 220 -6.76 -10.48 11.35
C THR A 220 -7.39 -9.27 12.05
N SER A 221 -8.38 -8.67 11.41
CA SER A 221 -9.22 -7.63 12.01
C SER A 221 -10.64 -7.70 11.46
N ALA A 222 -11.62 -7.21 12.21
CA ALA A 222 -13.01 -7.13 11.76
C ALA A 222 -13.22 -6.10 10.64
N SER A 223 -12.39 -5.05 10.63
CA SER A 223 -12.41 -4.00 9.60
C SER A 223 -11.06 -3.28 9.52
N LEU A 224 -10.88 -2.50 8.45
CA LEU A 224 -9.65 -1.75 8.20
C LEU A 224 -9.46 -0.66 9.26
N GLU A 225 -10.52 0.08 9.52
CA GLU A 225 -10.56 1.12 10.53
C GLU A 225 -10.28 0.55 11.92
N HIS A 226 -10.84 -0.61 12.28
CA HIS A 226 -10.56 -1.25 13.57
C HIS A 226 -9.08 -1.62 13.71
N PHE A 227 -8.42 -2.07 12.63
CA PHE A 227 -7.00 -2.42 12.67
C PHE A 227 -6.10 -1.21 12.98
N PHE A 228 -6.45 -0.04 12.46
CA PHE A 228 -5.69 1.22 12.62
C PHE A 228 -6.21 2.14 13.73
N GLN A 229 -7.35 1.83 14.36
CA GLN A 229 -7.90 2.60 15.49
C GLN A 229 -7.74 1.88 16.84
N CYS A 230 -7.56 0.55 16.83
CA CYS A 230 -7.34 -0.21 18.04
C CYS A 230 -5.93 0.06 18.57
N ASN A 231 -5.85 0.75 19.71
CA ASN A 231 -4.61 0.93 20.46
C ASN A 231 -4.02 -0.47 20.74
N MET A 232 -2.73 -0.62 20.52
CA MET A 232 -2.01 -1.88 20.70
C MET A 232 -1.85 -2.18 22.20
N THR A 233 -2.93 -2.48 22.92
CA THR A 233 -2.90 -3.03 24.28
C THR A 233 -3.07 -4.54 24.30
N GLU A 234 -3.36 -5.17 23.16
CA GLU A 234 -3.34 -6.63 23.03
C GLU A 234 -2.28 -7.05 22.00
N THR A 235 -1.41 -7.95 22.44
CA THR A 235 -0.38 -8.69 21.68
C THR A 235 0.97 -8.02 21.47
N HIS A 236 1.66 -7.72 22.57
CA HIS A 236 3.12 -7.85 22.66
C HIS A 236 3.55 -9.35 22.71
N GLN A 237 2.97 -10.19 21.84
CA GLN A 237 3.19 -11.64 21.87
C GLN A 237 3.22 -12.27 20.48
N LYS A 238 4.12 -11.79 19.62
CA LYS A 238 5.08 -12.63 18.85
C LYS A 238 5.81 -11.80 17.79
N MET A 239 7.12 -11.74 17.97
CA MET A 239 8.14 -11.62 16.92
C MET A 239 8.27 -10.28 16.17
N ILE A 240 8.86 -9.31 16.85
CA ILE A 240 10.05 -8.67 16.28
C ILE A 240 11.22 -9.55 16.72
N SER A 241 11.64 -10.52 15.89
CA SER A 241 12.93 -11.18 16.12
C SER A 241 14.02 -10.25 15.57
N PRO A 242 14.96 -9.77 16.39
CA PRO A 242 16.13 -9.09 15.85
C PRO A 242 16.98 -10.12 15.09
N PHE A 243 17.45 -9.70 13.92
CA PHE A 243 18.69 -10.16 13.32
C PHE A 243 19.70 -10.53 14.41
N GLN A 244 20.17 -11.78 14.46
CA GLN A 244 21.44 -12.11 15.09
C GLN A 244 22.28 -12.99 14.17
N LEU A 245 23.38 -12.40 13.75
CA LEU A 245 24.53 -12.98 13.06
C LEU A 245 25.63 -13.21 14.12
N SER A 246 26.31 -14.36 14.03
CA SER A 246 27.54 -14.73 14.78
C SER A 246 27.37 -15.04 16.28
N ASP A 247 28.03 -16.01 16.92
CA ASP A 247 29.37 -16.53 16.65
C ASP A 247 29.63 -17.93 17.23
N LYS A 248 30.63 -18.62 16.66
CA LYS A 248 31.24 -19.86 17.15
C LYS A 248 31.91 -19.65 18.53
N LYS A 249 31.75 -20.59 19.46
CA LYS A 249 32.88 -21.23 20.20
C LYS A 249 32.42 -22.30 21.22
N LYS A 250 32.97 -23.50 21.02
CA LYS A 250 33.53 -24.43 22.03
C LYS A 250 32.59 -24.95 23.14
N ASN A 251 32.30 -26.25 23.07
CA ASN A 251 32.85 -27.15 24.08
C ASN A 251 32.93 -28.60 23.57
N ALA A 252 34.16 -29.04 23.31
CA ALA A 252 34.53 -30.44 23.38
C ALA A 252 34.72 -30.77 24.86
N GLY A 253 34.15 -31.89 25.31
CA GLY A 253 34.25 -32.34 26.70
C GLY A 253 33.86 -33.80 26.82
N PHE A 254 34.81 -34.65 26.44
CA PHE A 254 34.88 -36.09 26.69
C PHE A 254 34.71 -36.43 28.18
N CYS A 255 33.97 -37.49 28.50
CA CYS A 255 34.20 -38.43 29.63
C CYS A 255 33.27 -39.64 29.41
N LEU A 256 33.68 -40.74 28.77
CA LEU A 256 34.47 -41.90 29.19
C LEU A 256 33.91 -42.71 30.40
N ILE A 257 33.25 -43.83 30.07
CA ILE A 257 33.25 -45.22 30.62
C ILE A 257 33.46 -45.47 32.13
N ALA A 258 32.53 -46.26 32.72
CA ALA A 258 32.68 -47.38 33.69
C ALA A 258 31.38 -47.44 34.53
N LEU A 259 30.63 -48.54 34.74
CA LEU A 259 30.80 -49.99 34.70
C LEU A 259 29.46 -50.62 34.26
#